data_AF-A0A0L0VH10-F1
#
_entry.id   AF-A0A0L0VH10-F1
#
_cell.length_a   1.000
_cell.length_b   1.000
_cell.length_c   1.000
_cell.angle_alpha   90.00
_cell.angle_beta   90.00
_cell.angle_gamma   90.00
#
_symmetry.space_group_name_H-M   'P 1'
#
loop_
_entity.id
_entity.type
_entity.pdbx_description
1 polymer ?
#
loop_
_entity_poly.entity_id
_entity_poly.type
_entity_poly.pdbx_seq_one_letter_code
_entity_poly.pdbx_strand_id
1 'polypeptide(L)' 'MSPISTKMTSWFTETLLNEDNLRKRTRILEFLIKLGAKLLEMQNYNALILVMIALNSFTILRLKRT' A
#
# COMPACT_ATOMS: atom_id res chain seq x y z
N MET A 1 9.23 -2.22 -14.55
CA MET A 1 8.66 -1.15 -13.70
C MET A 1 9.45 0.12 -13.95
N SER A 2 8.78 1.26 -14.10
CA SER A 2 9.48 2.55 -14.25
C SER A 2 10.10 3.00 -12.92
N PRO A 3 11.13 3.87 -12.90
CA PRO A 3 11.70 4.39 -11.66
C PRO A 3 10.65 5.04 -10.73
N ILE A 4 9.67 5.73 -11.31
CA ILE A 4 8.58 6.36 -10.56
C ILE A 4 7.64 5.30 -9.96
N SER A 5 7.32 4.24 -10.70
CA SER A 5 6.52 3.12 -10.20
C SER A 5 7.18 2.45 -9.00
N THR A 6 8.49 2.17 -9.09
CA THR A 6 9.26 1.57 -7.99
C THR A 6 9.27 2.46 -6.77
N LYS A 7 9.53 3.77 -6.94
CA LYS A 7 9.52 4.74 -5.84
C LYS A 7 8.16 4.84 -5.16
N MET A 8 7.08 4.81 -5.93
CA MET A 8 5.71 4.86 -5.41
C MET A 8 5.37 3.60 -4.58
N THR A 9 5.73 2.42 -5.06
CA THR A 9 5.56 1.16 -4.30
C THR A 9 6.37 1.18 -3.00
N SER A 10 7.63 1.63 -3.05
CA SER A 10 8.46 1.78 -1.84
C SER A 10 7.82 2.76 -0.86
N TRP A 11 7.31 3.89 -1.32
CA TRP A 11 6.65 4.88 -0.47
C TRP A 11 5.42 4.32 0.25
N PHE A 12 4.55 3.56 -0.42
CA PHE A 12 3.41 2.90 0.25
C PHE A 12 3.88 1.92 1.34
N THR A 13 4.92 1.15 1.03
CA THR A 13 5.47 0.15 1.95
C THR A 13 6.10 0.81 3.18
N GLU A 14 6.92 1.84 2.97
CA GLU A 14 7.57 2.62 4.03
C GLU A 14 6.57 3.37 4.90
N THR A 15 5.50 3.92 4.32
CA THR A 15 4.44 4.61 5.07
C THR A 15 3.77 3.68 6.08
N LEU A 16 3.58 2.40 5.74
CA LEU A 16 3.03 1.41 6.67
C LEU A 16 4.06 0.93 7.70
N LEU A 17 5.30 0.73 7.28
CA LEU A 17 6.38 0.21 8.16
C LEU A 17 6.86 1.23 9.18
N ASN A 18 6.85 2.52 8.84
CA ASN A 18 7.30 3.60 9.72
C ASN A 18 6.26 3.99 10.78
N GLU A 19 5.07 3.40 10.77
CA GLU A 19 4.03 3.67 11.78
C GLU A 19 4.10 2.63 12.92
N ASP A 20 4.60 3.09 14.06
CA ASP A 20 4.74 2.29 15.27
C ASP A 20 3.40 2.02 15.96
N ASN A 21 2.45 2.96 15.87
CA ASN A 21 1.16 2.82 16.52
C ASN A 21 0.27 1.84 15.74
N LEU A 22 -0.06 0.71 16.35
CA LEU A 22 -0.87 -0.31 15.72
C LEU A 22 -2.20 0.22 15.16
N ARG A 23 -2.91 1.06 15.93
CA ARG A 23 -4.21 1.62 15.50
C ARG A 23 -4.08 2.59 14.32
N LYS A 24 -2.96 3.30 14.23
CA LYS A 24 -2.70 4.17 13.07
C LYS A 24 -2.30 3.34 11.86
N ARG A 25 -1.46 2.32 12.05
CA ARG A 25 -1.04 1.42 10.98
C ARG A 25 -2.22 0.68 10.36
N THR A 26 -3.18 0.20 11.17
CA THR A 26 -4.42 -0.42 10.65
C THR A 26 -5.25 0.59 9.85
N ARG A 27 -5.37 1.84 10.31
CA ARG A 27 -6.07 2.91 9.56
C ARG A 27 -5.40 3.23 8.22
N ILE A 28 -4.07 3.25 8.17
CA ILE A 28 -3.31 3.44 6.92
C ILE A 28 -3.58 2.26 5.98
N LEU A 29 -3.58 1.03 6.49
CA LEU A 29 -3.89 -0.15 5.70
C LEU A 29 -5.31 -0.10 5.11
N GLU A 30 -6.32 0.23 5.95
CA GLU A 30 -7.70 0.43 5.50
C GLU A 30 -7.81 1.53 4.44
N PHE A 31 -7.07 2.62 4.61
CA PHE A 31 -7.02 3.70 3.63
C PHE A 31 -6.44 3.22 2.29
N LEU A 32 -5.33 2.46 2.29
CA LEU A 32 -4.73 1.93 1.06
C LEU A 32 -5.66 0.95 0.33
N ILE A 33 -6.44 0.15 1.08
CA ILE A 33 -7.46 -0.73 0.49
C ILE A 33 -8.57 0.09 -0.19
N LYS A 34 -9.08 1.13 0.50
CA LYS A 34 -10.09 2.04 -0.06
C LYS A 34 -9.57 2.82 -1.28
N LEU A 35 -8.30 3.22 -1.23
CA LEU A 35 -7.61 3.85 -2.35
C LEU A 35 -7.58 2.90 -3.55
N GLY A 36 -7.20 1.63 -3.34
CA GLY A 36 -7.24 0.61 -4.39
C GLY A 36 -8.63 0.46 -5.02
N ALA A 37 -9.69 0.39 -4.20
CA ALA A 37 -11.06 0.34 -4.70
C ALA A 37 -11.41 1.57 -5.56
N LYS A 38 -11.00 2.78 -5.14
CA LYS A 38 -11.26 4.00 -5.90
C LYS A 38 -10.47 4.06 -7.22
N LEU A 39 -9.23 3.59 -7.22
CA LEU A 39 -8.41 3.50 -8.43
C LEU A 39 -9.00 2.53 -9.45
N LEU A 40 -9.64 1.45 -8.98
CA LEU A 40 -10.38 0.53 -9.83
C LEU A 40 -11.59 1.20 -10.49
N GLU A 41 -12.40 1.94 -9.72
CA GLU A 41 -13.54 2.71 -10.27
C GLU A 41 -13.10 3.74 -11.32
N MET A 42 -11.94 4.38 -11.10
CA MET A 42 -11.36 5.35 -12.02
C MET A 42 -10.62 4.72 -13.21
N GLN A 43 -10.58 3.39 -13.32
CA GLN A 43 -9.82 2.65 -14.33
C GLN A 43 -8.31 2.99 -14.34
N ASN A 44 -7.77 3.44 -13.21
CA ASN A 44 -6.33 3.70 -13.06
C ASN A 44 -5.60 2.42 -12.64
N TYR A 45 -5.48 1.49 -13.58
CA TYR A 45 -4.88 0.18 -13.34
C TYR A 45 -3.40 0.24 -13.00
N ASN A 46 -2.67 1.25 -13.51
CA ASN A 46 -1.26 1.43 -13.21
C ASN A 46 -1.05 1.77 -11.73
N ALA A 47 -1.77 2.74 -11.17
CA ALA A 47 -1.65 3.04 -9.74
C ALA A 47 -2.21 1.90 -8.87
N LEU A 48 -3.30 1.26 -9.32
CA LEU A 48 -3.90 0.12 -8.64
C LEU A 48 -2.89 -1.02 -8.43
N ILE A 49 -2.17 -1.42 -9.49
CA ILE A 49 -1.20 -2.51 -9.38
C ILE A 49 -0.04 -2.16 -8.43
N LEU A 50 0.37 -0.88 -8.36
CA LEU A 50 1.42 -0.45 -7.43
C LEU A 50 0.98 -0.57 -5.96
N VAL A 51 -0.26 -0.18 -5.66
CA VAL A 51 -0.85 -0.38 -4.32
C VAL A 51 -0.92 -1.87 -3.99
N MET A 52 -1.38 -2.71 -4.93
CA MET A 52 -1.45 -4.16 -4.73
C MET A 52 -0.08 -4.79 -4.47
N ILE A 53 0.96 -4.37 -5.21
CA ILE A 53 2.32 -4.88 -5.01
C ILE A 53 2.85 -4.49 -3.63
N ALA A 54 2.63 -3.25 -3.19
CA ALA A 54 3.07 -2.80 -1.87
C ALA A 54 2.41 -3.63 -0.75
N LEU A 55 1.09 -3.84 -0.83
CA LEU A 55 0.33 -4.60 0.16
C LEU A 55 0.67 -6.10 0.19
N ASN A 56 0.99 -6.68 -0.96
CA ASN A 56 1.40 -8.09 -1.07
C ASN A 56 2.90 -8.32 -0.89
N SER A 57 3.67 -7.28 -0.55
CA SER A 57 5.10 -7.47 -0.26
C SER A 57 5.30 -8.30 1.01
N PHE A 58 6.35 -9.13 1.03
CA PHE A 58 6.69 -9.97 2.19
C PHE A 58 6.85 -9.16 3.49
N THR A 59 7.30 -7.91 3.39
CA THR A 59 7.48 -7.01 4.54
C THR A 59 6.17 -6.56 5.18
N ILE A 60 5.08 -6.45 4.40
CA ILE A 60 3.74 -6.13 4.90
C ILE A 60 3.02 -7.41 5.34
N LEU A 61 3.06 -8.49 4.54
CA LEU A 61 2.36 -9.75 4.85
C LEU A 61 2.80 -10.43 6.16
N ARG A 62 4.01 -10.12 6.65
CA ARG A 62 4.51 -10.59 7.96
C ARG A 62 3.91 -9.86 9.16
N LEU A 63 3.22 -8.73 8.96
CA LEU A 63 2.65 -7.91 10.05
C LEU A 63 1.35 -8.52 10.62
N LYS A 64 1.42 -9.71 11.22
CA LYS A 64 0.25 -10.51 11.68
C LYS A 64 -0.71 -9.84 12.67
N ARG A 65 -0.27 -8.77 13.34
CA ARG A 65 -1.09 -8.02 14.32
C ARG A 65 -1.86 -6.85 13.72
N THR A 66 -1.57 -6.51 12.48
CA THR A 66 -2.14 -5.37 11.73
C THR A 66 -3.18 -5.89 10.77
#